data_AF-A0A848Z8E8-F1
#
_entry.id   AF-A0A848Z8E8-F1
#
_cell.length_a   1.000
_cell.length_b   1.000
_cell.length_c   1.000
_cell.angle_alpha   90.00
_cell.angle_beta   90.00
_cell.angle_gamma   90.00
#
_symmetry.space_group_name_H-M   'P 1'
#
loop_
_entity.id
_entity.type
_entity.pdbx_description
1 polymer ?
#
loop_
_entity_poly.entity_id
_entity_poly.type
_entity_poly.pdbx_seq_one_letter_code
_entity_poly.pdbx_strand_id
1 'polypeptide(L)'
;MSYATQAQLVERYGTVRLVELTDRAEPPAGAIDAAVIDRALADADALIDGYVAARYDLPLPAVPDLLRDLALSIVFYKLHLDMA
;
A
#
# COMPACT_ATOMS: atom_id res chain seq x y z
N MET A 1 11.76 -1.68 3.51
CA MET A 1 11.47 -2.39 2.23
C MET A 1 9.98 -2.55 2.17
N SER A 2 9.37 -2.50 0.99
CA SER A 2 7.92 -2.65 0.90
C SER A 2 7.45 -4.10 0.95
N TYR A 3 6.45 -4.37 1.77
CA TYR A 3 5.82 -5.69 1.87
C TYR A 3 4.84 -5.98 0.72
N ALA A 4 4.41 -4.93 0.02
CA ALA A 4 3.55 -5.02 -1.15
C ALA A 4 4.01 -4.07 -2.26
N THR A 5 3.45 -4.18 -3.45
CA THR A 5 3.77 -3.30 -4.58
C THR A 5 2.49 -2.75 -5.21
N GLN A 6 2.61 -1.64 -5.94
CA GLN A 6 1.48 -1.12 -6.74
C GLN A 6 0.95 -2.17 -7.73
N ALA A 7 1.83 -2.97 -8.35
CA ALA A 7 1.40 -4.01 -9.27
C ALA A 7 0.49 -5.05 -8.59
N GLN A 8 0.81 -5.44 -7.35
CA GLN A 8 -0.02 -6.36 -6.56
C GLN A 8 -1.32 -5.71 -6.09
N LEU A 9 -1.33 -4.41 -5.80
CA LEU A 9 -2.56 -3.67 -5.52
C LEU A 9 -3.47 -3.66 -6.76
N VAL A 10 -2.90 -3.41 -7.94
CA VAL A 10 -3.63 -3.43 -9.23
C VAL A 10 -4.17 -4.83 -9.50
N GLU A 11 -3.37 -5.87 -9.31
CA GLU A 11 -3.78 -7.27 -9.49
C GLU A 11 -4.94 -7.64 -8.55
N ARG A 12 -4.89 -7.20 -7.29
CA ARG A 12 -5.90 -7.57 -6.27
C ARG A 12 -7.19 -6.74 -6.33
N TYR A 13 -7.08 -5.43 -6.58
CA TYR A 13 -8.21 -4.49 -6.44
C TYR A 13 -8.64 -3.82 -7.75
N GLY A 14 -7.83 -3.95 -8.81
CA GLY A 14 -8.11 -3.39 -10.13
C GLY A 14 -7.72 -1.92 -10.27
N THR A 15 -7.28 -1.55 -11.48
CA THR A 15 -6.82 -0.20 -11.81
C THR A 15 -7.88 0.87 -11.59
N VAL A 16 -9.13 0.63 -12.05
CA VAL A 16 -10.22 1.62 -11.98
C VAL A 16 -10.45 2.06 -10.53
N ARG A 17 -10.52 1.10 -9.60
CA ARG A 17 -10.74 1.39 -8.19
C ARG A 17 -9.58 2.17 -7.57
N LEU A 18 -8.34 1.87 -7.97
CA LEU A 18 -7.17 2.61 -7.47
C LEU A 18 -7.11 4.03 -8.04
N VAL A 19 -7.53 4.26 -9.28
CA VAL A 19 -7.68 5.62 -9.83
C VAL A 19 -8.68 6.42 -9.00
N GLU A 20 -9.87 5.86 -8.73
CA GLU A 20 -10.90 6.52 -7.91
C GLU A 20 -10.40 6.93 -6.51
N LEU A 21 -9.50 6.14 -5.93
CA LEU A 21 -9.00 6.34 -4.57
C LEU A 21 -7.71 7.18 -4.50
N THR A 22 -7.04 7.42 -5.63
CA THR A 22 -5.70 8.04 -5.62
C THR A 22 -5.58 9.28 -6.49
N ASP A 23 -6.44 9.47 -7.50
CA ASP A 23 -6.34 10.63 -8.40
C ASP A 23 -6.69 11.92 -7.65
N ARG A 24 -5.66 12.66 -7.24
CA ARG A 24 -5.77 13.96 -6.55
C ARG A 24 -5.50 15.15 -7.47
N ALA A 25 -5.40 14.94 -8.79
CA ALA A 25 -5.14 16.02 -9.72
C ALA A 25 -6.39 16.90 -9.94
N GLU A 26 -6.16 18.17 -10.23
CA GLU A 26 -7.23 19.11 -10.60
C GLU A 26 -6.88 19.80 -11.93
N PRO A 27 -7.54 19.45 -13.05
CA PRO A 27 -8.59 18.42 -13.20
C PRO A 27 -8.07 16.97 -13.03
N PRO A 28 -8.96 15.97 -12.80
CA PRO A 28 -8.56 14.57 -12.64
C PRO A 28 -7.72 14.06 -13.81
N ALA A 29 -6.63 13.36 -13.51
CA ALA A 29 -5.72 12.80 -14.51
C ALA A 29 -6.25 11.50 -15.13
N GLY A 30 -7.18 10.81 -14.47
CA GLY A 30 -7.68 9.50 -14.89
C GLY A 30 -6.65 8.38 -14.73
N ALA A 31 -5.64 8.58 -13.89
CA ALA A 31 -4.53 7.66 -13.67
C ALA A 31 -4.26 7.47 -12.18
N ILE A 32 -3.62 6.36 -11.83
CA ILE A 32 -3.21 6.10 -10.45
C ILE A 32 -2.14 7.13 -10.07
N ASP A 33 -2.36 7.86 -8.98
CA ASP A 33 -1.32 8.69 -8.40
C ASP A 33 -0.34 7.80 -7.62
N ALA A 34 0.82 7.54 -8.24
CA ALA A 34 1.86 6.71 -7.64
C ALA A 34 2.39 7.28 -6.32
N ALA A 35 2.40 8.61 -6.13
CA ALA A 35 2.88 9.20 -4.89
C ALA A 35 1.93 8.91 -3.71
N VAL A 36 0.62 8.85 -3.97
CA VAL A 36 -0.39 8.45 -2.97
C VAL A 36 -0.24 6.98 -2.61
N ILE A 37 -0.02 6.11 -3.60
CA ILE A 37 0.24 4.68 -3.37
C ILE A 37 1.52 4.48 -2.57
N ASP A 38 2.63 5.13 -2.95
CA ASP A 38 3.93 5.00 -2.28
C ASP A 38 3.86 5.45 -0.83
N ARG A 39 3.14 6.54 -0.55
CA ARG A 39 2.90 7.00 0.83
C ARG A 39 2.10 5.97 1.63
N ALA A 40 1.03 5.43 1.06
CA ALA A 40 0.19 4.44 1.74
C ALA A 40 0.95 3.13 2.00
N LEU A 41 1.82 2.71 1.07
CA LEU A 41 2.73 1.57 1.23
C LEU A 41 3.72 1.81 2.36
N ALA A 42 4.39 2.96 2.37
CA ALA A 42 5.36 3.31 3.43
C ALA A 42 4.72 3.32 4.82
N ASP A 43 3.49 3.83 4.93
CA ASP A 43 2.71 3.80 6.17
C ASP A 43 2.36 2.36 6.61
N ALA A 44 1.98 1.49 5.67
CA ALA A 44 1.70 0.08 5.96
C ALA A 44 2.96 -0.68 6.37
N ASP A 45 4.09 -0.41 5.71
CA ASP A 45 5.39 -0.97 6.04
C ASP A 45 5.82 -0.58 7.45
N ALA A 46 5.74 0.71 7.80
CA ALA A 46 6.10 1.19 9.12
C ALA A 46 5.25 0.54 10.23
N LEU A 47 3.96 0.34 9.98
CA LEU A 47 3.07 -0.34 10.90
C LEU A 47 3.48 -1.81 11.10
N ILE A 48 3.70 -2.55 10.00
CA ILE A 48 4.10 -3.96 10.06
C ILE A 48 5.48 -4.10 10.73
N ASP A 49 6.44 -3.27 10.34
CA ASP A 49 7.80 -3.24 10.90
C ASP A 49 7.76 -3.06 12.42
N GLY A 50 6.90 -2.18 12.93
CA GLY A 50 6.72 -1.96 14.37
C GLY A 50 6.35 -3.23 15.16
N TYR A 51 5.61 -4.15 14.56
CA TYR A 51 5.27 -5.45 15.18
C TYR A 51 6.34 -6.52 14.94
N VAL A 52 6.91 -6.57 13.73
CA VAL A 52 7.89 -7.60 13.35
C VAL A 52 9.22 -7.40 14.09
N ALA A 53 9.66 -6.15 14.24
CA ALA A 53 10.91 -5.78 14.91
C ALA A 53 10.97 -6.20 16.39
N ALA A 54 9.83 -6.53 17.02
CA ALA A 54 9.80 -7.05 18.38
C ALA A 54 10.40 -8.47 18.51
N ARG A 55 10.54 -9.21 17.39
CA ARG A 55 11.00 -10.62 17.39
C ARG A 55 12.03 -10.94 16.32
N TYR A 56 12.06 -10.20 15.22
CA TYR A 56 12.94 -10.48 14.07
C TYR A 56 13.74 -9.24 13.70
N ASP A 57 14.98 -9.45 13.27
CA ASP A 57 15.77 -8.38 12.68
C ASP A 57 15.20 -7.99 11.32
N LEU A 58 15.22 -6.68 11.05
CA LEU A 58 14.81 -6.10 9.78
C LEU A 58 16.04 -5.62 8.99
N PRO A 59 16.02 -5.72 7.65
CA PRO A 59 14.92 -6.23 6.83
C PRO A 59 14.85 -7.76 6.81
N LEU A 60 13.64 -8.31 6.65
CA LEU A 60 13.44 -9.75 6.45
C LEU A 60 14.12 -10.23 5.16
N PRO A 61 14.67 -11.47 5.12
CA PRO A 61 15.34 -12.00 3.93
C PRO A 61 14.39 -12.29 2.77
N ALA A 62 13.12 -12.54 3.06
CA ALA A 62 12.03 -12.67 2.10
C ALA A 62 10.73 -12.17 2.74
N VAL A 63 9.81 -11.65 1.94
CA VAL A 63 8.49 -11.23 2.40
C VAL A 63 7.56 -12.45 2.45
N PRO A 64 7.09 -12.90 3.62
CA PRO A 64 6.09 -13.96 3.72
C PRO A 64 4.77 -13.51 3.06
N ASP A 65 4.06 -14.44 2.43
CA ASP A 65 2.78 -14.16 1.75
C ASP A 65 1.76 -13.47 2.67
N LEU A 66 1.72 -13.86 3.95
CA LEU A 66 0.86 -13.22 4.94
C LEU A 66 1.17 -11.73 5.13
N LEU A 67 2.44 -11.33 5.18
CA LEU A 67 2.81 -9.91 5.35
C LEU A 67 2.42 -9.12 4.11
N ARG A 68 2.58 -9.70 2.91
CA ARG A 68 2.08 -9.09 1.67
C ARG A 68 0.56 -8.91 1.71
N ASP A 69 -0.19 -9.94 2.10
CA ASP A 69 -1.66 -9.86 2.14
C ASP A 69 -2.16 -8.84 3.16
N LEU A 70 -1.48 -8.72 4.30
CA LEU A 70 -1.74 -7.70 5.31
C LEU A 70 -1.41 -6.30 4.78
N ALA A 71 -0.23 -6.10 4.18
CA ALA A 71 0.17 -4.82 3.61
C ALA A 71 -0.82 -4.34 2.55
N LEU A 72 -1.22 -5.20 1.60
CA LEU A 72 -2.24 -4.89 0.59
C LEU A 72 -3.56 -4.43 1.23
N SER A 73 -4.01 -5.12 2.27
CA SER A 73 -5.27 -4.81 2.96
C SER A 73 -5.20 -3.49 3.74
N ILE A 74 -4.07 -3.23 4.42
CA ILE A 74 -3.83 -1.99 5.17
C ILE A 74 -3.75 -0.79 4.23
N VAL A 75 -3.02 -0.91 3.12
CA VAL A 75 -2.95 0.14 2.09
C VAL A 75 -4.33 0.46 1.58
N PHE A 76 -5.09 -0.56 1.16
CA PHE A 76 -6.44 -0.34 0.62
C PHE A 76 -7.38 0.32 1.64
N TYR A 77 -7.29 -0.08 2.92
CA TYR A 77 -8.02 0.59 4.00
C TYR A 77 -7.62 2.07 4.14
N LYS A 78 -6.32 2.37 4.20
CA LYS A 78 -5.80 3.74 4.31
C LYS A 78 -6.26 4.64 3.17
N LEU A 79 -6.24 4.13 1.94
CA LEU A 79 -6.73 4.87 0.77
C LEU A 79 -8.21 5.27 0.88
N HIS A 80 -9.04 4.53 1.63
CA HIS A 80 -10.44 4.93 1.87
C HIS A 80 -10.59 5.99 2.95
N LEU A 81 -9.65 6.05 3.91
CA LEU A 81 -9.68 7.06 4.98
C LEU A 81 -9.17 8.43 4.50
N ASP A 82 -8.23 8.43 3.57
CA ASP A 82 -7.64 9.64 2.99
C ASP A 82 -8.60 10.41 2.05
N MET A 83 -9.80 9.88 1.80
CA MET A 83 -10.86 10.48 0.98
C MET A 83 -11.80 11.43 1.76
N ALA A 84 -11.48 11.75 3.02
CA ALA A 84 -12.27 12.61 3.91
C ALA A 84 -11.69 14.03 4.07
#